data_AF-A0A2N0L508-F1
#
_entry.id   AF-A0A2N0L508-F1
#
_cell.length_a   1.000
_cell.length_b   1.000
_cell.length_c   1.000
_cell.angle_alpha   90.00
_cell.angle_beta   90.00
_cell.angle_gamma   90.00
#
_symmetry.space_group_name_H-M   'P 1'
#
loop_
_entity.id
_entity.type
_entity.pdbx_description
1 polymer ?
#
loop_
_entity_poly.entity_id
_entity_poly.type
_entity_poly.pdbx_seq_one_letter_code
_entity_poly.pdbx_strand_id
1 'polypeptide(L)'
;MSQAATDYIDMVFHRYTVTHIDGLAHFSEGQMYSGRPVHLVSTNLNATAESVELAGKGIVTHGILVDVPRIRGTNRIERGGGVFNSDILKVKEECGFIIL
;
A
#
# COMPACT_ATOMS: atom_id res chain seq x y z
N MET A 1 19.25 30.21 -33.08
CA MET A 1 19.00 29.34 -31.91
C MET A 1 18.20 28.15 -32.39
N SER A 2 18.71 26.93 -32.27
CA SER A 2 17.95 25.73 -32.65
C SER A 2 17.00 25.36 -31.51
N GLN A 3 15.72 25.20 -31.80
CA GLN A 3 14.77 24.54 -30.91
C GLN A 3 14.64 23.08 -31.33
N ALA A 4 14.66 22.19 -30.34
CA ALA A 4 14.40 20.77 -30.51
C ALA A 4 13.08 20.44 -29.80
N ALA A 5 12.21 19.68 -30.48
CA ALA A 5 11.06 19.06 -29.83
C ALA A 5 11.55 17.78 -29.11
N THR A 6 11.10 17.60 -27.88
CA THR A 6 11.39 16.40 -27.07
C THR A 6 10.09 15.70 -26.73
N ASP A 7 10.11 14.37 -26.76
CA ASP A 7 8.99 13.55 -26.31
C ASP A 7 9.13 13.23 -24.81
N TYR A 8 7.99 13.12 -24.13
CA TYR A 8 7.87 12.66 -22.75
C TYR A 8 7.00 11.41 -22.73
N ILE A 9 7.47 10.35 -22.09
CA ILE A 9 6.71 9.12 -21.84
C ILE A 9 6.59 8.98 -20.34
N ASP A 10 5.35 8.90 -19.86
CA ASP A 10 5.01 8.57 -18.47
C ASP A 10 4.33 7.20 -18.40
N MET A 11 4.46 6.54 -17.26
CA MET A 11 3.86 5.24 -17.00
C MET A 11 3.23 5.23 -15.61
N VAL A 12 1.94 4.87 -15.55
CA VAL A 12 1.24 4.70 -14.28
C VAL A 12 1.53 3.30 -13.73
N PHE A 13 2.59 3.17 -12.94
CA PHE A 13 2.93 1.93 -12.23
C PHE A 13 2.05 1.68 -10.98
N HIS A 14 1.11 2.58 -10.67
CA HIS A 14 0.27 2.54 -9.46
C HIS A 14 -1.19 2.19 -9.79
N ARG A 15 -1.44 0.92 -10.12
CA ARG A 15 -2.80 0.37 -10.27
C ARG A 15 -2.91 -1.00 -9.61
N TYR A 16 -4.14 -1.48 -9.45
CA TYR A 16 -4.48 -2.74 -8.77
C TYR A 16 -3.89 -4.04 -9.37
N THR A 17 -3.18 -3.95 -10.49
CA THR A 17 -2.75 -5.11 -11.29
C THR A 17 -1.25 -5.41 -11.18
N VAL A 18 -0.50 -4.61 -10.42
CA VAL A 18 0.94 -4.81 -10.23
C VAL A 18 1.25 -4.85 -8.74
N THR A 19 2.29 -5.58 -8.34
CA THR A 19 2.79 -5.52 -6.96
C THR A 19 3.29 -4.11 -6.67
N HIS A 20 2.69 -3.43 -5.69
CA HIS A 20 3.00 -2.05 -5.33
C HIS A 20 2.91 -1.86 -3.81
N ILE A 21 3.31 -0.67 -3.37
CA ILE A 21 3.11 -0.17 -2.02
C ILE A 21 2.48 1.22 -2.12
N ASP A 22 1.56 1.52 -1.22
CA ASP A 22 0.95 2.84 -1.11
C ASP A 22 1.73 3.69 -0.10
N GLY A 23 2.20 4.87 -0.55
CA GLY A 23 2.74 5.88 0.36
C GLY A 23 1.63 6.47 1.25
N LEU A 24 2.01 7.06 2.38
CA LEU A 24 1.03 7.67 3.30
C LEU A 24 0.23 8.81 2.66
N ALA A 25 0.77 9.44 1.61
CA ALA A 25 0.07 10.45 0.82
C ALA A 25 -0.99 9.89 -0.16
N HIS A 26 -1.16 8.57 -0.27
CA HIS A 26 -1.98 7.94 -1.31
C HIS A 26 -3.49 8.21 -1.15
N PHE A 27 -3.98 8.27 0.09
CA PHE A 27 -5.37 8.57 0.40
C PHE A 27 -5.48 9.53 1.57
N SER A 28 -6.52 10.36 1.56
CA SER A 28 -6.82 11.31 2.63
C SER A 28 -8.33 11.45 2.82
N GLU A 29 -8.77 11.57 4.08
CA GLU A 29 -10.17 11.86 4.43
C GLU A 29 -10.23 13.23 5.12
N GLY A 30 -10.18 14.30 4.32
CA GLY A 30 -10.11 15.69 4.78
C GLY A 30 -8.72 16.14 5.27
N GLN A 31 -7.89 15.21 5.72
CA GLN A 31 -6.50 15.43 6.12
C GLN A 31 -5.65 14.19 5.78
N MET A 32 -4.34 14.40 5.60
CA MET A 32 -3.34 13.34 5.44
C MET A 32 -2.92 12.78 6.81
N TYR A 33 -2.01 11.79 6.83
CA TYR A 33 -1.49 11.23 8.06
C TYR A 33 -0.90 12.32 8.97
N SER A 34 -1.01 12.12 10.29
CA SER A 34 -0.64 13.12 11.32
C SER A 34 -1.32 14.49 11.18
N GLY A 35 -2.48 14.56 10.51
CA GLY A 35 -3.27 15.79 10.37
C GLY A 35 -2.70 16.81 9.38
N ARG A 36 -1.81 16.39 8.47
CA ARG A 36 -1.24 17.27 7.46
C ARG A 36 -2.30 17.71 6.44
N PRO A 37 -2.22 18.95 5.92
CA PRO A 37 -3.21 19.44 4.97
C PRO A 37 -3.04 18.76 3.59
N VAL A 38 -4.17 18.39 2.98
CA VAL A 38 -4.20 17.63 1.70
C VAL A 38 -3.54 18.35 0.52
N HIS A 39 -3.45 19.69 0.55
CA HIS A 39 -2.84 20.47 -0.53
C HIS A 39 -1.32 20.30 -0.64
N LEU A 40 -0.68 19.58 0.30
CA LEU A 40 0.71 19.16 0.18
C LEU A 40 0.93 18.11 -0.92
N VAL A 41 -0.15 17.52 -1.43
CA VAL A 41 -0.15 16.70 -2.64
C VAL A 41 -0.78 17.51 -3.77
N SER A 42 -0.04 17.72 -4.86
CA SER A 42 -0.54 18.43 -6.04
C SER A 42 0.06 17.87 -7.32
N THR A 43 -0.61 18.07 -8.45
CA THR A 43 -0.12 17.62 -9.77
C THR A 43 1.25 18.21 -10.13
N ASN A 44 1.54 19.44 -9.68
CA ASN A 44 2.75 20.15 -10.09
C ASN A 44 3.95 19.90 -9.17
N LEU A 45 3.70 19.56 -7.90
CA LEU A 45 4.74 19.38 -6.88
C LEU A 45 4.82 17.94 -6.35
N ASN A 46 3.97 17.04 -6.85
CA ASN A 46 3.77 15.71 -6.30
C ASN A 46 3.39 15.76 -4.81
N ALA A 47 3.66 14.69 -4.06
CA ALA A 47 3.53 14.64 -2.61
C ALA A 47 4.79 15.26 -1.96
N THR A 48 4.65 16.47 -1.41
CA THR A 48 5.75 17.16 -0.72
C THR A 48 5.97 16.69 0.72
N ALA A 49 5.04 15.91 1.25
CA ALA A 49 5.14 15.16 2.48
C ALA A 49 4.61 13.74 2.24
N GLU A 50 5.08 12.76 3.01
CA GLU A 50 4.50 11.40 3.01
C GLU A 50 4.58 10.67 1.65
N SER A 51 5.47 11.13 0.78
CA SER A 51 5.80 10.49 -0.49
C SER A 51 6.36 9.09 -0.28
N VAL A 52 6.07 8.19 -1.22
CA VAL A 52 6.67 6.84 -1.30
C VAL A 52 8.20 6.90 -1.43
N GLU A 53 8.76 8.02 -1.89
CA GLU A 53 10.21 8.25 -1.97
C GLU A 53 10.92 8.09 -0.63
N LEU A 54 10.22 8.27 0.50
CA LEU A 54 10.76 7.99 1.83
C LEU A 54 11.18 6.52 2.01
N ALA A 55 10.53 5.60 1.29
CA ALA A 55 10.89 4.19 1.21
C ALA A 55 11.90 3.90 0.08
N GLY A 56 12.56 4.91 -0.50
CA GLY A 56 13.45 4.77 -1.65
C GLY A 56 14.70 3.90 -1.41
N LYS A 57 15.05 3.65 -0.14
CA LYS A 57 16.10 2.69 0.24
C LYS A 57 15.58 1.25 0.38
N GLY A 58 14.31 1.02 0.09
CA GLY A 58 13.61 -0.24 0.32
C GLY A 58 13.11 -0.38 1.76
N ILE A 59 12.23 -1.37 1.96
CA ILE A 59 11.72 -1.78 3.26
C ILE A 59 12.27 -3.18 3.52
N VAL A 60 13.12 -3.30 4.54
CA VAL A 60 13.67 -4.59 4.98
C VAL A 60 13.10 -4.85 6.37
N THR A 61 12.25 -5.86 6.46
CA THR A 61 11.57 -6.23 7.71
C THR A 61 11.21 -7.71 7.69
N HIS A 62 10.76 -8.23 8.83
CA HIS A 62 10.19 -9.56 8.95
C HIS A 62 8.73 -9.52 8.50
N GLY A 63 8.37 -10.37 7.55
CA GLY A 63 6.99 -10.55 7.09
C GLY A 63 6.41 -11.88 7.59
N ILE A 64 5.11 -11.89 7.89
CA ILE A 64 4.35 -13.10 8.23
C ILE A 64 3.27 -13.26 7.16
N LEU A 65 3.25 -14.41 6.48
CA LEU A 65 2.17 -14.76 5.56
C LEU A 65 1.02 -15.40 6.34
N VAL A 66 -0.17 -14.80 6.23
CA VAL A 66 -1.39 -15.34 6.82
C VAL A 66 -2.28 -15.93 5.71
N ASP A 67 -2.33 -17.26 5.63
CA ASP A 67 -3.19 -18.00 4.69
C ASP A 67 -4.60 -18.18 5.26
N VAL A 68 -5.45 -17.17 5.04
CA VAL A 68 -6.82 -17.14 5.56
C VAL A 68 -7.71 -18.26 5.00
N PRO A 69 -7.71 -18.59 3.69
CA PRO A 69 -8.46 -19.74 3.17
C PRO A 69 -8.15 -21.03 3.94
N ARG A 70 -6.87 -21.32 4.17
CA ARG A 70 -6.44 -22.52 4.92
C ARG A 70 -6.99 -22.51 6.35
N ILE A 71 -6.86 -21.40 7.07
CA ILE A 71 -7.33 -21.28 8.46
C ILE A 71 -8.86 -21.38 8.57
N ARG A 72 -9.57 -20.93 7.55
CA ARG A 72 -11.03 -21.09 7.45
C ARG A 72 -11.46 -22.47 6.93
N GLY A 73 -10.54 -23.33 6.51
CA GLY A 73 -10.86 -24.65 5.93
C GLY A 73 -11.57 -24.57 4.58
N THR A 74 -11.33 -23.51 3.80
CA THR A 74 -11.92 -23.29 2.46
C THR A 74 -10.84 -23.21 1.39
N ASN A 75 -11.18 -23.56 0.15
CA ASN A 75 -10.27 -23.46 -0.99
C ASN A 75 -10.06 -22.01 -1.45
N ARG A 76 -11.01 -21.10 -1.16
CA ARG A 76 -10.94 -19.68 -1.50
C ARG A 76 -11.88 -18.85 -0.64
N ILE A 77 -11.60 -17.54 -0.59
CA ILE A 77 -12.53 -16.55 -0.06
C ILE A 77 -13.43 -16.07 -1.20
N GLU A 78 -14.74 -16.20 -1.03
CA GLU A 78 -15.71 -15.70 -2.00
C GLU A 78 -15.78 -14.16 -1.98
N ARG A 79 -16.25 -13.56 -3.08
CA ARG A 79 -16.43 -12.11 -3.17
C ARG A 79 -17.34 -11.61 -2.04
N GLY A 80 -16.85 -10.62 -1.28
CA GLY A 80 -17.54 -10.08 -0.11
C GLY A 80 -17.18 -10.75 1.22
N GLY A 81 -16.50 -11.90 1.21
CA GLY A 81 -16.10 -12.64 2.41
C GLY A 81 -14.78 -12.17 3.04
N GLY A 82 -14.55 -10.86 3.12
CA GLY A 82 -13.26 -10.21 3.45
C GLY A 82 -12.45 -10.82 4.61
N VAL A 83 -11.19 -10.42 4.72
CA VAL A 83 -10.32 -10.82 5.84
C VAL A 83 -10.60 -9.93 7.04
N PHE A 84 -10.78 -10.52 8.21
CA PHE A 84 -11.14 -9.82 9.45
C PHE A 84 -10.13 -10.13 10.56
N ASN A 85 -10.17 -9.31 11.62
CA ASN A 85 -9.33 -9.51 12.81
C ASN A 85 -9.49 -10.90 13.43
N SER A 86 -10.68 -11.51 13.36
CA SER A 86 -10.92 -12.87 13.84
C SER A 86 -10.04 -13.91 13.15
N ASP A 87 -9.72 -13.73 11.87
CA ASP A 87 -8.83 -14.64 11.15
C ASP A 87 -7.42 -14.55 11.71
N ILE A 88 -6.91 -13.32 11.90
CA ILE A 88 -5.57 -13.07 12.44
C ILE A 88 -5.42 -13.65 13.85
N LEU A 89 -6.44 -13.48 14.70
CA LEU A 89 -6.46 -14.04 16.05
C LEU A 89 -6.47 -15.57 16.03
N LYS A 90 -7.25 -16.19 15.15
CA LYS A 90 -7.27 -17.65 14.98
C LYS A 90 -5.92 -18.19 14.54
N VAL A 91 -5.23 -17.48 13.63
CA VAL A 91 -3.90 -17.91 13.18
C VAL A 91 -2.87 -17.79 14.31
N LYS A 92 -2.96 -16.75 15.15
CA LYS A 92 -2.10 -16.63 16.34
C LYS A 92 -2.26 -17.83 17.28
N GLU A 93 -3.50 -18.28 17.50
CA GLU A 93 -3.80 -19.46 18.33
C GLU A 93 -3.28 -20.76 17.72
N GLU A 94 -3.51 -20.98 16.42
CA GLU A 94 -3.19 -22.25 15.76
C GLU A 94 -1.72 -22.37 15.29
N CYS A 95 -1.08 -21.26 14.92
CA CYS A 95 0.25 -21.24 14.31
C CYS A 95 1.33 -20.64 15.23
N GLY A 96 0.96 -20.09 16.39
CA GLY A 96 1.90 -19.68 17.43
C GLY A 96 2.82 -18.50 17.10
N PHE A 97 2.51 -17.70 16.08
CA PHE A 97 3.28 -16.49 15.80
C PHE A 97 2.78 -15.28 16.60
N ILE A 98 3.70 -14.40 16.99
CA ILE A 98 3.43 -13.16 17.69
C ILE A 98 3.60 -12.01 16.68
N ILE A 99 2.50 -11.29 16.40
CA ILE A 99 2.57 -10.00 15.73
C ILE A 99 2.89 -8.98 16.83
N LEU A 100 4.04 -8.30 16.70
CA LEU A 100 4.52 -7.27 17.62
C LEU A 100 3.66 -6.00 17.55
#